data_AF-A0A0M1J4H4-F1
#
_entry.id   AF-A0A0M1J4H4-F1
#
_cell.length_a   1.000
_cell.length_b   1.000
_cell.length_c   1.000
_cell.angle_alpha   90.00
_cell.angle_beta   90.00
_cell.angle_gamma   90.00
#
_symmetry.space_group_name_H-M   'P 1'
#
loop_
_entity.id
_entity.type
_entity.pdbx_description
1 polymer ?
#
loop_
_entity_poly.entity_id
_entity_poly.type
_entity_poly.pdbx_seq_one_letter_code
_entity_poly.pdbx_strand_id
1 'polypeptide(L)'
;MPEKNDKITARELLSRIGLDDNIGYGLEDAGFIGDINEDLSIILKQRYQTFTKKYKFMPGDIVTWKPGLQDRRLPRYGQPAVVMEVLTNPILDPENESGSPYFHQRLDIILGIIAEGEAVRGELITFYFDSRRFQPWSSGDKI
;
A
#
# COMPACT_ATOMS: atom_id res chain seq x y z
N MET A 1 41.24 13.97 -4.90
CA MET A 1 41.16 12.53 -5.25
C MET A 1 40.84 11.75 -3.99
N PRO A 2 40.03 10.68 -4.08
CA PRO A 2 38.57 10.68 -4.10
C PRO A 2 37.99 10.50 -2.69
N GLU A 3 36.83 11.12 -2.41
CA GLU A 3 36.07 10.80 -1.20
C GLU A 3 35.49 9.39 -1.34
N LYS A 4 35.96 8.53 -0.45
CA LYS A 4 35.49 7.17 -0.27
C LYS A 4 34.40 7.26 0.80
N ASN A 5 33.14 7.12 0.42
CA ASN A 5 32.11 6.75 1.37
C ASN A 5 31.42 5.47 0.89
N ASP A 6 31.45 4.51 1.78
CA ASP A 6 31.38 3.08 1.54
C ASP A 6 29.95 2.56 1.29
N LYS A 7 29.84 1.65 0.31
CA LYS A 7 28.85 0.57 0.09
C LYS A 7 27.37 0.79 0.49
N ILE A 8 26.49 0.92 -0.52
CA ILE A 8 25.03 0.96 -0.39
C ILE A 8 24.37 -0.44 -0.63
N THR A 9 23.37 -0.79 0.17
CA THR A 9 22.71 -2.11 0.32
C THR A 9 21.44 -2.32 -0.54
N ALA A 10 20.78 -3.48 -0.49
CA ALA A 10 19.71 -3.89 -1.42
C ALA A 10 18.46 -2.98 -1.37
N ARG A 11 18.16 -2.58 -0.15
CA ARG A 11 17.32 -1.50 0.31
C ARG A 11 17.72 -0.12 -0.20
N GLU A 12 18.90 0.06 -0.79
CA GLU A 12 19.38 1.32 -1.39
C GLU A 12 19.22 1.36 -2.92
N LEU A 13 18.72 0.29 -3.55
CA LEU A 13 18.48 0.27 -5.00
C LEU A 13 17.03 0.02 -5.46
N LEU A 14 16.14 -0.67 -4.72
CA LEU A 14 14.64 -0.67 -4.91
C LEU A 14 13.95 0.71 -4.77
N SER A 15 14.81 1.68 -4.68
CA SER A 15 15.07 2.58 -3.58
C SER A 15 15.93 3.73 -4.13
N ARG A 16 16.52 3.52 -5.31
CA ARG A 16 16.80 4.58 -6.26
C ARG A 16 15.70 4.74 -7.32
N ILE A 17 14.47 4.25 -7.07
CA ILE A 17 13.17 4.81 -7.54
C ILE A 17 12.21 3.95 -8.39
N GLY A 18 12.52 2.68 -8.62
CA GLY A 18 11.62 1.79 -9.39
C GLY A 18 10.58 0.99 -8.59
N LEU A 19 10.61 0.98 -7.25
CA LEU A 19 9.63 0.31 -6.36
C LEU A 19 9.37 -1.18 -6.63
N ASP A 20 10.23 -2.05 -6.10
CA ASP A 20 10.16 -3.48 -6.40
C ASP A 20 9.88 -4.37 -5.16
N ASP A 21 9.07 -5.41 -5.39
CA ASP A 21 9.24 -6.79 -4.88
C ASP A 21 8.97 -7.88 -5.96
N ASN A 22 8.60 -7.52 -7.21
CA ASN A 22 8.46 -8.39 -8.40
C ASN A 22 8.17 -7.49 -9.64
N ILE A 23 9.20 -7.03 -10.37
CA ILE A 23 9.04 -6.20 -11.58
C ILE A 23 8.38 -7.00 -12.72
N GLY A 24 7.13 -6.64 -13.02
CA GLY A 24 6.45 -6.97 -14.27
C GLY A 24 6.23 -5.74 -15.15
N TYR A 25 7.19 -4.81 -15.26
CA TYR A 25 7.18 -3.77 -16.29
C TYR A 25 8.63 -3.46 -16.73
N GLY A 26 8.91 -3.71 -18.00
CA GLY A 26 10.25 -3.75 -18.59
C GLY A 26 11.06 -2.46 -18.44
N LEU A 27 12.31 -2.64 -18.04
CA LEU A 27 13.34 -1.61 -17.97
C LEU A 27 14.15 -1.64 -19.27
N GLU A 28 13.87 -0.72 -20.18
CA GLU A 28 14.81 -0.32 -21.22
C GLU A 28 15.15 1.17 -20.98
N ASP A 29 16.45 1.48 -20.95
CA ASP A 29 17.07 2.80 -20.83
C ASP A 29 17.19 3.44 -19.43
N ALA A 30 18.03 2.83 -18.58
CA ALA A 30 18.59 3.49 -17.38
C ALA A 30 19.67 4.51 -17.77
N GLY A 31 19.23 5.72 -18.10
CA GLY A 31 20.09 6.88 -18.33
C GLY A 31 19.51 8.15 -17.73
N PHE A 32 19.41 8.25 -16.39
CA PHE A 32 19.22 9.53 -15.71
C PHE A 32 19.96 9.53 -14.36
N ILE A 33 20.97 10.41 -14.24
CA ILE A 33 21.49 10.87 -12.95
C ILE A 33 20.67 12.12 -12.60
N GLY A 34 19.49 11.91 -12.01
CA GLY A 34 18.73 12.95 -11.32
C GLY A 34 19.15 13.07 -9.86
N ASP A 35 18.85 14.19 -9.20
CA ASP A 35 18.96 14.27 -7.74
C ASP A 35 17.92 13.32 -7.13
N ILE A 36 18.39 12.28 -6.44
CA ILE A 36 17.55 11.25 -5.80
C ILE A 36 16.49 11.89 -4.88
N ASN A 37 16.79 13.04 -4.27
CA ASN A 37 15.82 13.76 -3.45
C ASN A 37 14.71 14.41 -4.28
N GLU A 38 15.02 14.86 -5.49
CA GLU A 38 14.04 15.40 -6.44
C GLU A 38 13.06 14.29 -6.87
N ASP A 39 13.57 13.10 -7.22
CA ASP A 39 12.75 11.95 -7.60
C ASP A 39 11.88 11.45 -6.43
N LEU A 40 12.44 11.39 -5.22
CA LEU A 40 11.68 11.05 -4.01
C LEU A 40 10.58 12.08 -3.74
N SER A 41 10.83 13.37 -3.94
CA SER A 41 9.83 14.42 -3.75
C SER A 41 8.64 14.26 -4.72
N ILE A 42 8.91 13.81 -5.95
CA ILE A 42 7.89 13.55 -6.97
C ILE A 42 7.05 12.35 -6.55
N ILE A 43 7.69 11.24 -6.15
CA ILE A 43 6.99 10.03 -5.69
C ILE A 43 6.14 10.34 -4.45
N LEU A 44 6.66 11.10 -3.49
CA LEU A 44 5.91 11.49 -2.30
C LEU A 44 4.66 12.32 -2.66
N LYS A 45 4.78 13.28 -3.59
CA LYS A 45 3.63 14.05 -4.09
C LYS A 45 2.60 13.13 -4.75
N GLN A 46 3.03 12.17 -5.56
CA GLN A 46 2.12 11.20 -6.20
C GLN A 46 1.43 10.29 -5.18
N ARG A 47 2.15 9.78 -4.18
CA ARG A 47 1.58 8.95 -3.10
C ARG A 47 0.61 9.75 -2.24
N TYR A 48 0.92 11.02 -1.95
CA TYR A 48 0.02 11.93 -1.26
C TYR A 48 -1.26 12.19 -2.06
N GLN A 49 -1.16 12.47 -3.35
CA GLN A 49 -2.33 12.63 -4.22
C GLN A 49 -3.19 11.36 -4.26
N THR A 50 -2.55 10.19 -4.37
CA THR A 50 -3.22 8.89 -4.34
C THR A 50 -3.94 8.65 -3.01
N PHE A 51 -3.30 8.96 -1.89
CA PHE A 51 -3.85 8.81 -0.55
C PHE A 51 -5.03 9.76 -0.30
N THR A 52 -4.93 11.01 -0.76
CA THR A 52 -5.96 12.03 -0.54
C THR A 52 -7.17 11.89 -1.45
N LYS A 53 -7.07 11.19 -2.59
CA LYS A 53 -8.20 10.85 -3.46
C LYS A 53 -9.20 9.96 -2.71
N LYS A 54 -10.34 10.48 -2.27
CA LYS A 54 -11.32 9.68 -1.52
C LYS A 54 -12.27 8.93 -2.45
N TYR A 55 -12.62 7.71 -2.08
CA TYR A 55 -13.74 6.95 -2.63
C TYR A 55 -14.82 6.82 -1.55
N LYS A 56 -16.09 6.79 -1.96
CA LYS A 56 -17.20 6.46 -1.06
C LYS A 56 -17.48 4.96 -1.23
N PHE A 57 -17.38 4.23 -0.15
CA PHE A 57 -17.65 2.80 -0.13
C PHE A 57 -18.97 2.51 0.56
N MET A 58 -19.55 1.37 0.21
CA MET A 58 -20.73 0.78 0.85
C MET A 58 -20.47 -0.70 1.12
N PRO A 59 -21.14 -1.30 2.13
CA PRO A 59 -21.09 -2.74 2.34
C PRO A 59 -21.41 -3.52 1.05
N GLY A 60 -20.59 -4.52 0.75
CA GLY A 60 -20.67 -5.32 -0.47
C GLY A 60 -19.75 -4.85 -1.61
N ASP A 61 -19.22 -3.63 -1.57
CA ASP A 61 -18.24 -3.17 -2.57
C ASP A 61 -16.98 -4.05 -2.55
N ILE A 62 -16.43 -4.35 -3.73
CA ILE A 62 -15.12 -5.02 -3.84
C ILE A 62 -14.05 -3.96 -4.01
N VAL A 63 -13.01 -4.04 -3.19
CA VAL A 63 -11.94 -3.06 -3.11
C VAL A 63 -10.57 -3.71 -3.19
N THR A 64 -9.55 -2.90 -3.47
CA THR A 64 -8.15 -3.30 -3.40
C THR A 64 -7.28 -2.12 -2.98
N TRP A 65 -6.04 -2.40 -2.60
CA TRP A 65 -5.07 -1.37 -2.26
C TRP A 65 -4.82 -0.43 -3.43
N LYS A 66 -4.81 0.86 -3.15
CA LYS A 66 -4.22 1.83 -4.07
C LYS A 66 -2.72 1.58 -4.24
N PRO A 67 -2.16 1.84 -5.43
CA PRO A 67 -0.72 1.74 -5.69
C PRO A 67 0.16 2.43 -4.66
N GLY A 68 1.00 1.62 -4.01
CA GLY A 68 1.98 2.06 -3.02
C GLY A 68 1.42 2.48 -1.66
N LEU A 69 0.17 2.11 -1.33
CA LEU A 69 -0.48 2.47 -0.05
C LEU A 69 -0.81 1.28 0.86
N GLN A 70 -0.33 0.07 0.53
CA GLN A 70 -0.45 -1.10 1.39
C GLN A 70 0.39 -0.92 2.67
N ASP A 71 -0.23 -1.12 3.82
CA ASP A 71 0.40 -1.00 5.15
C ASP A 71 0.10 -2.20 6.06
N ARG A 72 -0.46 -3.27 5.50
CA ARG A 72 -0.73 -4.54 6.18
C ARG A 72 -0.50 -5.68 5.20
N ARG A 73 -0.18 -6.87 5.73
CA ARG A 73 0.09 -8.07 4.94
C ARG A 73 -1.14 -8.55 4.13
N LEU A 74 -2.33 -8.39 4.69
CA LEU A 74 -3.60 -8.78 4.09
C LEU A 74 -4.50 -7.56 3.89
N PRO A 75 -5.28 -7.50 2.80
CA PRO A 75 -5.18 -8.39 1.63
C PRO A 75 -3.81 -8.18 0.95
N ARG A 76 -3.32 -9.16 0.18
CA ARG A 76 -2.10 -8.94 -0.62
C ARG A 76 -2.35 -7.85 -1.66
N TYR A 77 -1.28 -7.26 -2.17
CA TYR A 77 -1.40 -6.30 -3.26
C TYR A 77 -2.12 -6.94 -4.47
N GLY A 78 -3.12 -6.27 -5.03
CA GLY A 78 -3.97 -6.80 -6.11
C GLY A 78 -5.01 -7.85 -5.69
N GLN A 79 -4.95 -8.39 -4.48
CA GLN A 79 -5.98 -9.29 -3.94
C GLN A 79 -7.25 -8.47 -3.62
N PRO A 80 -8.44 -8.92 -4.05
CA PRO A 80 -9.69 -8.26 -3.70
C PRO A 80 -10.06 -8.48 -2.24
N ALA A 81 -10.73 -7.50 -1.65
CA ALA A 81 -11.41 -7.61 -0.36
C ALA A 81 -12.83 -7.05 -0.49
N VAL A 82 -13.76 -7.56 0.32
CA VAL A 82 -15.15 -7.07 0.35
C VAL A 82 -15.32 -6.09 1.51
N VAL A 83 -16.04 -5.00 1.28
CA VAL A 83 -16.43 -4.06 2.35
C VAL A 83 -17.51 -4.71 3.20
N MET A 84 -17.21 -4.96 4.47
CA MET A 84 -18.18 -5.48 5.44
C MET A 84 -18.95 -4.34 6.10
N GLU A 85 -18.24 -3.26 6.44
CA GLU A 85 -18.81 -2.11 7.14
C GLU A 85 -17.98 -0.85 6.87
N VAL A 86 -18.63 0.31 6.83
CA VAL A 86 -17.99 1.63 6.86
C VAL A 86 -18.42 2.33 8.14
N LEU A 87 -17.45 2.65 9.01
CA LEU A 87 -17.72 3.23 10.32
C LEU A 87 -18.05 4.72 10.19
N THR A 88 -19.15 5.14 10.80
CA THR A 88 -19.49 6.57 10.89
C THR A 88 -18.48 7.33 11.77
N ASN A 89 -18.04 6.68 12.85
CA ASN A 89 -17.03 7.19 13.76
C ASN A 89 -15.77 6.32 13.66
N PRO A 90 -14.69 6.83 13.05
CA PRO A 90 -13.43 6.10 12.96
C PRO A 90 -12.86 5.78 14.34
N ILE A 91 -12.27 4.61 14.47
CA ILE A 91 -11.48 4.24 15.65
C ILE A 91 -10.00 4.55 15.41
N LEU A 92 -9.25 4.71 16.48
CA LEU A 92 -7.79 4.81 16.42
C LEU A 92 -7.20 3.45 16.72
N ASP A 93 -6.17 3.05 15.96
CA ASP A 93 -5.39 1.87 16.25
C ASP A 93 -4.77 2.00 17.67
N PRO A 94 -4.90 0.96 18.52
CA PRO A 94 -4.46 1.01 19.91
C PRO A 94 -2.92 0.91 20.08
N GLU A 95 -2.16 0.85 18.99
CA GLU A 95 -0.71 1.00 19.00
C GLU A 95 -0.28 2.25 19.80
N ASN A 96 0.66 2.06 20.73
CA ASN A 96 1.12 3.09 21.66
C ASN A 96 2.56 3.54 21.39
N GLU A 97 3.28 2.88 20.47
CA GLU A 97 4.62 3.28 20.06
C GLU A 97 4.57 4.36 18.96
N SER A 98 4.90 5.62 19.30
CA SER A 98 4.86 6.74 18.36
C SER A 98 5.79 6.60 17.14
N GLY A 99 6.78 5.69 17.20
CA GLY A 99 7.64 5.35 16.06
C GLY A 99 7.01 4.35 15.09
N SER A 100 5.90 3.71 15.47
CA SER A 100 5.17 2.77 14.61
C SER A 100 4.32 3.53 13.59
N PRO A 101 4.29 3.09 12.32
CA PRO A 101 3.41 3.66 11.31
C PRO A 101 1.92 3.47 11.63
N TYR A 102 1.59 2.69 12.66
CA TYR A 102 0.22 2.39 13.07
C TYR A 102 -0.25 3.24 14.26
N PHE A 103 0.66 3.97 14.91
CA PHE A 103 0.32 4.83 16.03
C PHE A 103 -0.78 5.83 15.68
N HIS A 104 -1.89 5.78 16.41
CA HIS A 104 -3.07 6.63 16.20
C HIS A 104 -3.59 6.58 14.74
N GLN A 105 -3.39 5.46 14.05
CA GLN A 105 -3.91 5.29 12.70
C GLN A 105 -5.43 5.33 12.75
N ARG A 106 -6.03 6.17 11.91
CA ARG A 106 -7.48 6.25 11.72
C ARG A 106 -7.97 5.02 10.96
N LEU A 107 -8.83 4.22 11.57
CA LEU A 107 -9.47 3.05 10.97
C LEU A 107 -10.98 3.31 10.86
N ASP A 108 -11.52 3.25 9.64
CA ASP A 108 -12.91 3.61 9.35
C ASP A 108 -13.63 2.65 8.39
N ILE A 109 -12.99 1.55 8.01
CA ILE A 109 -13.60 0.52 7.17
C ILE A 109 -13.22 -0.88 7.68
N ILE A 110 -14.17 -1.80 7.65
CA ILE A 110 -13.95 -3.22 7.94
C ILE A 110 -14.00 -3.97 6.63
N LEU A 111 -12.93 -4.70 6.31
CA LEU A 111 -12.84 -5.51 5.10
C LEU A 111 -12.79 -6.99 5.43
N GLY A 112 -13.53 -7.77 4.64
CA GLY A 112 -13.53 -9.22 4.63
C GLY A 112 -12.59 -9.75 3.56
N ILE A 113 -11.81 -10.78 3.91
CA ILE A 113 -10.81 -11.40 3.05
C ILE A 113 -10.92 -12.92 3.21
N ILE A 114 -10.76 -13.67 2.12
CA ILE A 114 -10.64 -15.13 2.20
C ILE A 114 -9.24 -15.49 2.67
N ALA A 115 -9.15 -16.19 3.80
CA ALA A 115 -7.89 -16.60 4.37
C ALA A 115 -7.25 -17.73 3.55
N GLU A 116 -5.94 -17.62 3.30
CA GLU A 116 -5.18 -18.63 2.55
C GLU A 116 -4.36 -19.57 3.45
N GLY A 117 -4.23 -19.24 4.75
CA GLY A 117 -3.42 -19.98 5.72
C GLY A 117 -4.03 -21.32 6.12
N GLU A 118 -3.20 -22.32 6.41
CA GLU A 118 -3.62 -23.72 6.58
C GLU A 118 -4.72 -23.94 7.64
N ALA A 119 -4.68 -23.21 8.76
CA ALA A 119 -5.63 -23.40 9.86
C ALA A 119 -7.05 -22.85 9.57
N VAL A 120 -7.19 -21.93 8.61
CA VAL A 120 -8.45 -21.20 8.34
C VAL A 120 -8.69 -21.04 6.84
N ARG A 121 -8.10 -21.91 6.00
CA ARG A 121 -8.14 -21.76 4.55
C ARG A 121 -9.57 -21.75 4.04
N GLY A 122 -9.93 -20.74 3.27
CA GLY A 122 -11.27 -20.58 2.71
C GLY A 122 -12.24 -19.81 3.60
N GLU A 123 -11.88 -19.53 4.84
CA GLU A 123 -12.72 -18.79 5.77
C GLU A 123 -12.69 -17.29 5.49
N LEU A 124 -13.83 -16.63 5.72
CA LEU A 124 -13.94 -15.18 5.69
C LEU A 124 -13.42 -14.60 7.01
N ILE A 125 -12.31 -13.87 6.95
CA ILE A 125 -11.75 -13.16 8.10
C ILE A 125 -11.85 -11.65 7.88
N THR A 126 -12.03 -10.89 8.96
CA THR A 126 -12.25 -9.44 8.91
C THR A 126 -11.16 -8.66 9.60
N PHE A 127 -10.78 -7.52 9.03
CA PHE A 127 -9.83 -6.60 9.63
C PHE A 127 -10.28 -5.14 9.46
N TYR A 128 -9.82 -4.28 10.36
CA TYR A 128 -10.04 -2.84 10.32
C TYR A 128 -8.93 -2.16 9.51
N PHE A 129 -9.31 -1.19 8.68
CA PHE A 129 -8.39 -0.44 7.83
C PHE A 129 -8.75 1.05 7.74
N ASP A 130 -7.83 1.81 7.15
CA ASP A 130 -8.06 3.19 6.67
C ASP A 130 -8.59 3.16 5.23
N SER A 131 -9.86 3.54 5.03
CA SER A 131 -10.51 3.56 3.71
C SER A 131 -9.76 4.41 2.68
N ARG A 132 -8.98 5.41 3.10
CA ARG A 132 -8.19 6.27 2.19
C ARG A 132 -7.14 5.49 1.42
N ARG A 133 -6.75 4.30 1.88
CA ARG A 133 -5.76 3.43 1.21
C ARG A 133 -6.35 2.52 0.15
N PHE A 134 -7.67 2.46 0.03
CA PHE A 134 -8.37 1.56 -0.89
C PHE A 134 -8.99 2.29 -2.07
N GLN A 135 -9.16 1.55 -3.16
CA GLN A 135 -9.90 1.95 -4.35
C GLN A 135 -10.86 0.82 -4.75
N PRO A 136 -11.92 1.12 -5.53
CA PRO A 136 -12.73 0.07 -6.14
C PRO A 136 -11.85 -0.93 -6.89
N TRP A 137 -12.12 -2.21 -6.70
CA TRP A 137 -11.45 -3.26 -7.45
C TRP A 137 -12.02 -3.27 -8.87
N SER A 138 -11.19 -2.94 -9.84
CA SER A 138 -11.45 -3.26 -11.24
C SER A 138 -10.78 -4.59 -11.52
N SER A 139 -11.54 -5.60 -11.93
CA SER A 139 -10.97 -6.74 -12.65
C SER A 139 -10.30 -6.17 -13.89
N GLY A 140 -8.98 -5.99 -13.86
CA GLY A 140 -8.26 -5.53 -15.04
C GLY A 140 -8.63 -6.46 -16.20
N ASP A 141 -9.09 -5.86 -17.30
CA ASP A 141 -9.25 -6.53 -18.58
C ASP A 141 -8.03 -7.42 -18.82
N LYS A 142 -8.27 -8.70 -19.11
CA LYS A 142 -7.22 -9.60 -19.61
C LYS A 142 -6.62 -8.92 -20.85
N ILE A 143 -5.38 -8.46 -20.76
CA ILE A 143 -4.53 -8.25 -21.93
C ILE A 143 -4.02 -9.62 -22.37
#